data_AF-M6V8Z8-F1
#
_entry.id   AF-M6V8Z8-F1
#
_cell.length_a   1.000
_cell.length_b   1.000
_cell.length_c   1.000
_cell.angle_alpha   90.00
_cell.angle_beta   90.00
_cell.angle_gamma   90.00
#
_symmetry.space_group_name_H-M   'P 1'
#
loop_
_entity.id
_entity.type
_entity.pdbx_description
1 polymer ?
#
loop_
_entity_poly.entity_id
_entity_poly.type
_entity_poly.pdbx_seq_one_letter_code
_entity_poly.pdbx_strand_id
1 'polypeptide(L)' 'MVVAKNQRGNFVAKFRDVKDRLCSVTEADPIGNTQTIWCGIECADRMRLTRPAAGRLADILRKFADTGDIG' A
#
# COMPACT_ATOMS: atom_id res chain seq x y z
N MET A 1 13.85 -7.08 11.59
CA MET A 1 13.34 -6.16 10.55
C MET A 1 13.06 -4.82 11.22
N VAL A 2 13.94 -3.84 11.05
CA VAL A 2 13.84 -2.54 11.75
C VAL A 2 12.78 -1.70 11.03
N VAL A 3 11.61 -1.53 11.65
CA VAL A 3 10.57 -0.63 11.18
C VAL A 3 11.02 0.79 11.50
N ALA A 4 11.74 1.42 10.57
CA ALA A 4 12.17 2.81 10.71
C ALA A 4 10.94 3.72 10.69
N LYS A 5 10.51 4.25 11.85
CA LYS A 5 9.51 5.33 11.90
C LYS A 5 10.06 6.54 11.12
N ASN A 6 9.46 6.88 9.98
CA ASN A 6 9.58 8.26 9.48
C ASN A 6 8.39 9.08 9.99
N GLN A 7 8.47 10.40 9.90
CA GLN A 7 7.48 11.36 10.38
C GLN A 7 6.04 11.21 9.81
N ARG A 8 5.74 10.18 9.00
CA ARG A 8 4.47 9.97 8.31
C ARG A 8 3.76 8.66 8.64
N GLY A 9 4.25 7.89 9.62
CA GLY A 9 3.60 6.66 10.12
C GLY A 9 4.53 5.46 10.23
N ASN A 10 3.99 4.32 10.67
CA ASN A 10 4.71 3.05 10.71
C ASN A 10 4.73 2.43 9.31
N PHE A 11 5.93 2.12 8.79
CA PHE A 11 6.04 1.37 7.54
C PHE A 11 5.64 -0.08 7.76
N VAL A 12 4.78 -0.57 6.89
CA VAL A 12 4.28 -1.95 6.96
C VAL A 12 5.05 -2.83 5.98
N ALA A 13 5.29 -2.33 4.75
CA ALA A 13 5.99 -3.08 3.72
C ALA A 13 6.73 -2.16 2.73
N LYS A 14 7.79 -2.68 2.11
CA LYS A 14 8.52 -2.08 0.99
C LYS A 14 8.76 -3.13 -0.09
N PHE A 15 8.61 -2.76 -1.35
CA PHE A 15 8.86 -3.63 -2.49
C PHE A 15 9.25 -2.78 -3.71
N ARG A 16 9.81 -3.42 -4.74
CA ARG A 16 10.14 -2.75 -6.01
C ARG A 16 9.11 -3.10 -7.07
N ASP A 17 8.76 -2.13 -7.90
CA ASP A 17 7.92 -2.38 -9.07
C ASP A 17 8.75 -2.89 -10.26
N VAL A 18 8.08 -3.15 -11.39
CA VAL A 18 8.70 -3.65 -12.63
C VAL A 18 9.70 -2.67 -13.27
N LYS A 19 9.71 -1.40 -12.85
CA LYS A 19 10.67 -0.37 -13.30
C LYS A 19 11.75 -0.10 -12.25
N ASP A 20 11.93 -1.01 -11.29
CA ASP A 20 12.87 -0.91 -10.16
C ASP A 20 12.61 0.28 -9.22
N ARG A 21 11.41 0.87 -9.26
CA ARG A 21 11.04 2.00 -8.38
C ARG A 21 10.64 1.48 -7.01
N LEU A 22 11.07 2.18 -5.95
CA LEU A 22 10.75 1.79 -4.58
C LEU A 22 9.32 2.17 -4.23
N CYS A 23 8.51 1.16 -3.92
CA CYS A 23 7.14 1.28 -3.44
C CYS A 23 7.07 0.94 -1.95
N SER A 24 6.09 1.53 -1.26
CA SER A 24 5.86 1.32 0.16
C SER A 24 4.37 1.27 0.50
N VAL A 25 4.06 0.53 1.55
CA VAL A 25 2.78 0.60 2.26
C VAL A 25 3.07 1.13 3.67
N THR A 26 2.36 2.20 4.04
CA THR A 26 2.55 2.90 5.32
C THR A 26 1.19 3.08 5.98
N GLU A 27 1.10 2.80 7.29
CA GLU A 27 -0.07 3.21 8.06
C GLU A 27 -0.20 4.72 8.02
N ALA A 28 -1.37 5.21 7.64
CA ALA A 28 -1.66 6.62 7.61
C ALA A 28 -2.56 6.99 8.80
N ASP A 29 -2.58 8.28 9.13
CA ASP A 29 -3.58 8.79 10.08
C ASP A 29 -5.00 8.41 9.61
N PRO A 30 -5.94 8.19 10.52
CA PRO A 30 -7.32 7.97 10.12
C PRO A 30 -7.92 9.22 9.45
N ILE A 31 -8.90 9.02 8.56
CA ILE A 31 -9.77 10.10 8.07
C ILE A 31 -11.11 9.94 8.80
N GLY A 32 -11.42 10.89 9.69
CA GLY A 32 -12.52 10.72 10.64
C GLY A 32 -12.30 9.45 11.48
N ASN A 33 -13.28 8.54 11.48
CA ASN A 33 -13.19 7.26 12.21
C ASN A 33 -12.64 6.10 11.35
N THR A 34 -12.15 6.38 10.14
CA THR A 34 -11.71 5.34 9.20
C THR A 34 -10.19 5.23 9.16
N GLN A 35 -9.65 4.08 9.57
CA GLN A 35 -8.23 3.77 9.39
C GLN A 35 -7.87 3.74 7.90
N THR A 36 -6.73 4.34 7.55
CA THR A 36 -6.25 4.40 6.17
C THR A 36 -4.79 3.97 6.05
N ILE A 37 -4.37 3.64 4.82
CA ILE A 37 -2.98 3.38 4.45
C ILE A 37 -2.57 4.26 3.27
N TRP A 38 -1.30 4.63 3.22
CA TRP A 38 -0.65 5.10 1.98
C TRP A 38 -0.03 3.90 1.26
N CYS A 39 -0.24 3.80 -0.05
CA CYS A 39 0.35 2.77 -0.91
C CYS A 39 0.89 3.41 -2.20
N GLY A 40 2.05 2.96 -2.68
CA GLY A 40 2.62 3.39 -3.96
C GLY A 40 4.09 3.78 -3.86
N ILE A 41 4.57 4.53 -4.85
CA ILE A 41 5.98 4.95 -4.96
C ILE A 41 6.35 5.82 -3.75
N GLU A 42 7.41 5.47 -3.02
CA GLU A 42 7.78 6.10 -1.75
C GLU A 42 8.09 7.61 -1.91
N CYS A 43 8.72 7.97 -3.03
CA CYS A 43 9.16 9.33 -3.33
C CYS A 43 8.24 10.10 -4.31
N ALA A 44 7.01 9.63 -4.54
CA ALA A 44 6.07 10.27 -5.46
C ALA A 44 4.64 10.32 -4.87
N ASP A 45 3.66 10.66 -5.71
CA ASP A 45 2.26 10.62 -5.31
C ASP A 45 1.83 9.19 -4.98
N ARG A 46 1.34 9.03 -3.74
CA ARG A 46 0.85 7.76 -3.21
C ARG A 46 -0.67 7.79 -3.16
N MET A 47 -1.30 6.64 -3.36
CA MET A 47 -2.73 6.49 -3.15
C MET A 47 -3.02 6.30 -1.65
N ARG A 48 -4.07 6.95 -1.16
CA ARG A 48 -4.61 6.70 0.18
C ARG A 48 -5.80 5.76 0.07
N LEU A 49 -5.79 4.67 0.82
CA LEU A 49 -6.84 3.66 0.78
C LEU A 49 -7.51 3.53 2.15
N THR A 50 -8.84 3.53 2.15
CA THR A 50 -9.63 3.11 3.31
C THR A 50 -9.62 1.59 3.43
N ARG A 51 -9.97 1.06 4.62
CA ARG A 51 -10.06 -0.40 4.82
C ARG A 51 -10.92 -1.13 3.77
N PRO A 52 -12.13 -0.66 3.39
CA PRO A 52 -12.91 -1.33 2.35
C PRO A 52 -12.26 -1.29 0.96
N ALA A 53 -11.60 -0.18 0.59
CA ALA A 53 -10.93 -0.05 -0.69
C ALA A 53 -9.68 -0.94 -0.77
N ALA A 54 -8.90 -1.00 0.32
CA ALA A 54 -7.75 -1.88 0.44
C ALA A 54 -8.15 -3.36 0.35
N GLY A 55 -9.28 -3.75 0.96
CA GLY A 55 -9.82 -5.11 0.84
C GLY A 55 -10.13 -5.50 -0.60
N ARG A 56 -10.87 -4.66 -1.33
CA ARG A 56 -11.17 -4.91 -2.75
C ARG A 56 -9.92 -4.99 -3.62
N LEU A 57 -8.95 -4.11 -3.40
CA LEU A 57 -7.69 -4.15 -4.13
C LEU A 57 -6.91 -5.45 -3.85
N ALA A 58 -6.89 -5.90 -2.59
CA ALA A 58 -6.23 -7.15 -2.22
C ALA A 58 -6.83 -8.36 -2.93
N ASP A 59 -8.16 -8.42 -3.09
CA ASP A 59 -8.82 -9.49 -3.83
C ASP A 59 -8.43 -9.51 -5.32
N ILE A 60 -8.37 -8.34 -5.97
CA ILE A 60 -7.94 -8.21 -7.38
C ILE A 60 -6.48 -8.63 -7.53
N LEU A 61 -5.61 -8.15 -6.64
CA LEU A 61 -4.18 -8.48 -6.67
C LEU A 61 -3.95 -9.97 -6.43
N ARG A 62 -4.70 -10.59 -5.52
CA ARG A 62 -4.64 -12.02 -5.27
C ARG A 62 -5.09 -12.82 -6.49
N LYS A 63 -6.23 -12.44 -7.11
CA LYS A 63 -6.69 -13.06 -8.36
C LYS A 63 -5.58 -13.03 -9.42
N PHE A 64 -5.01 -11.85 -9.68
CA PHE A 64 -3.91 -11.72 -10.64
C PHE A 64 -2.67 -12.53 -10.28
N ALA A 65 -2.29 -12.58 -9.00
CA ALA A 65 -1.15 -13.36 -8.55
C ALA A 65 -1.34 -14.86 -8.80
N ASP A 66 -2.57 -15.36 -8.68
CA ASP A 66 -2.89 -16.77 -8.86
C ASP A 66 -3.10 -17.14 -10.34
N THR A 67 -3.70 -16.25 -11.15
CA THR A 67 -4.14 -16.57 -12.52
C THR A 67 -3.35 -15.88 -13.62
N GLY A 68 -2.64 -14.80 -13.32
CA GLY A 68 -2.06 -13.89 -14.32
C GLY A 68 -3.09 -12.99 -15.01
N ASP A 69 -4.36 -12.99 -14.59
CA ASP A 69 -5.44 -12.20 -15.18
C ASP A 69 -6.35 -11.57 -14.11
N ILE A 70 -6.69 -10.30 -14.29
CA ILE A 70 -7.64 -9.56 -13.43
C ILE A 70 -9.09 -9.69 -13.91
N GLY A 71 -9.32 -10.02 -15.19
CA GLY A 71 -10.63 -10.07 -15.85
C GLY A 71 -11.04 -11.46 -16.26
#